data_AF-A0A7G7YPU9-F1
#
_entry.id   AF-A0A7G7YPU9-F1
#
_cell.length_a   1.000
_cell.length_b   1.000
_cell.length_c   1.000
_cell.angle_alpha   90.00
_cell.angle_beta   90.00
_cell.angle_gamma   90.00
#
_symmetry.space_group_name_H-M   'P 1'
#
loop_
_entity.id
_entity.type
_entity.pdbx_description
1 polymer ?
#
loop_
_entity_poly.entity_id
_entity_poly.type
_entity_poly.pdbx_seq_one_letter_code
_entity_poly.pdbx_strand_id
1 'polypeptide(L)'
;MPNVLERIDPTTRILALVFLTTPLLLSIDLVSASVALACTVLLAPLCGVGPVRLFRRAWPLLILAPLTGLGMLLYGRAGGETYASVWLIKITENSVSLALAVTVRVVAVGLPAVVLTADVDPTRLGDGLSQLWKLPSRFVIGAVAGVRLVTLFRQDWGALNRAQRARGIADGSRLKRMPSLIFGLLVLALRRGAKLATAMEARGFGASEERTWGREARFGSWDVAVLFVCLAVAATALSLAVWTGEFRLLGVTGT
;
A
#
# COMPACT_ATOMS: atom_id res chain seq x y z
N MET A 1 23.77 4.05 2.28
CA MET A 1 23.51 3.22 3.48
C MET A 1 23.03 1.86 3.02
N PRO A 2 23.44 0.75 3.65
CA PRO A 2 22.99 -0.59 3.26
C PRO A 2 21.46 -0.68 3.36
N ASN A 3 20.80 -0.99 2.25
CA ASN A 3 19.35 -1.07 2.18
C ASN A 3 18.92 -2.53 2.40
N VAL A 4 18.38 -2.83 3.58
CA VAL A 4 17.95 -4.20 3.93
C VAL A 4 16.87 -4.70 2.97
N LEU A 5 16.05 -3.80 2.42
CA LEU A 5 14.99 -4.13 1.46
C LEU A 5 15.54 -4.77 0.18
N GLU A 6 16.76 -4.42 -0.27
CA GLU A 6 17.34 -4.97 -1.51
C GLU A 6 17.71 -6.44 -1.39
N ARG A 7 17.90 -6.93 -0.15
CA ARG A 7 18.29 -8.31 0.17
C ARG A 7 17.11 -9.26 0.36
N ILE A 8 15.89 -8.74 0.31
CA ILE A 8 14.65 -9.42 0.68
C ILE A 8 13.74 -9.53 -0.53
N ASP A 9 13.02 -10.64 -0.61
CA ASP A 9 12.04 -10.84 -1.68
C ASP A 9 10.84 -9.88 -1.51
N PRO A 10 10.32 -9.26 -2.58
CA PRO A 10 9.17 -8.36 -2.47
C PRO A 10 7.91 -9.02 -1.88
N THR A 11 7.72 -10.33 -2.05
CA THR A 11 6.59 -11.05 -1.44
C THR A 11 6.71 -11.09 0.07
N THR A 12 7.92 -11.26 0.60
CA THR A 12 8.19 -11.16 2.03
C THR A 12 7.83 -9.79 2.57
N ARG A 13 8.03 -8.70 1.82
CA ARG A 13 7.65 -7.35 2.28
C ARG A 13 6.14 -7.19 2.43
N ILE A 14 5.36 -7.82 1.54
CA ILE A 14 3.89 -7.85 1.66
C ILE A 14 3.49 -8.69 2.88
N LEU A 15 4.12 -9.85 3.07
CA LEU A 15 3.86 -10.70 4.22
C LEU A 15 4.23 -10.00 5.54
N ALA A 16 5.37 -9.32 5.59
CA ALA A 16 5.80 -8.47 6.70
C ALA A 16 4.79 -7.37 7.02
N LEU A 17 4.23 -6.73 5.98
CA LEU A 17 3.18 -5.73 6.14
C LEU A 17 1.92 -6.34 6.77
N VAL A 18 1.50 -7.52 6.34
CA VAL A 18 0.35 -8.23 6.93
C VAL A 18 0.64 -8.57 8.39
N PHE A 19 1.79 -9.18 8.68
CA PHE A 19 2.18 -9.54 10.05
C PHE A 19 2.28 -8.34 10.99
N LEU A 20 2.70 -7.18 10.49
CA LEU A 20 2.75 -5.96 11.28
C LEU A 20 1.36 -5.33 11.46
N THR A 21 0.55 -5.26 10.40
CA THR A 21 -0.72 -4.51 10.42
C THR A 21 -1.89 -5.29 10.99
N THR A 22 -2.02 -6.60 10.73
CA THR A 22 -3.15 -7.41 11.20
C THR A 22 -3.32 -7.38 12.73
N PRO A 23 -2.28 -7.53 13.55
CA PRO A 23 -2.43 -7.46 15.01
C PRO A 23 -2.77 -6.04 15.48
N LEU A 24 -2.22 -5.01 14.84
CA LEU A 24 -2.54 -3.60 15.13
C LEU A 24 -4.00 -3.23 14.80
N LEU A 25 -4.62 -3.91 13.83
CA LEU A 25 -6.04 -3.69 13.48
C LEU A 25 -7.00 -4.22 14.55
N LEU A 26 -6.57 -5.16 15.40
CA LEU A 26 -7.41 -5.71 16.47
C LEU A 26 -7.49 -4.79 17.71
N SER A 27 -6.49 -3.94 17.95
CA SER A 27 -6.38 -3.05 19.13
C SER A 27 -6.67 -1.58 18.77
N ILE A 28 -7.66 -0.94 19.41
CA ILE A 28 -8.05 0.46 19.16
C ILE A 28 -7.47 1.38 20.23
N ASP A 29 -6.14 1.35 20.40
CA ASP A 29 -5.48 1.98 21.55
C ASP A 29 -4.39 2.95 21.11
N LEU A 30 -4.34 4.12 21.75
CA LEU A 30 -3.37 5.17 21.46
C LEU A 30 -1.92 4.71 21.74
N VAL A 31 -1.73 3.90 22.79
CA VAL A 31 -0.42 3.36 23.18
C VAL A 31 0.12 2.40 22.12
N SER A 32 -0.66 1.40 21.69
CA SER A 32 -0.28 0.49 20.59
C SER A 32 0.12 1.27 19.33
N ALA A 33 -0.71 2.23 18.92
CA ALA A 33 -0.51 2.97 17.69
C ALA A 33 0.76 3.84 17.74
N SER A 34 1.00 4.53 18.86
CA SER A 34 2.18 5.37 19.05
C SER A 34 3.48 4.56 19.12
N VAL A 35 3.50 3.43 19.83
CA VAL A 35 4.67 2.54 19.90
C VAL A 35 5.01 1.98 18.52
N ALA A 36 4.02 1.46 17.80
CA ALA A 36 4.25 0.92 16.48
C ALA A 36 4.72 1.99 15.48
N LEU A 37 4.17 3.21 15.58
CA LEU A 37 4.61 4.35 14.78
C LEU A 37 6.07 4.71 15.11
N ALA A 38 6.44 4.79 16.38
CA ALA A 38 7.81 5.07 16.80
C ALA A 38 8.79 4.01 16.28
N CYS A 39 8.48 2.72 16.46
CA CYS A 39 9.27 1.62 15.92
C CYS A 39 9.41 1.71 14.39
N THR A 40 8.33 2.03 13.68
CA THR A 40 8.35 2.18 12.21
C THR A 40 9.25 3.32 11.76
N VAL A 41 9.18 4.47 12.44
CA VAL A 41 10.03 5.64 12.15
C VAL A 41 11.50 5.32 12.43
N LEU A 42 11.80 4.57 13.50
CA LEU A 42 13.15 4.15 13.85
C LEU A 42 13.73 3.12 12.87
N LEU A 43 12.91 2.22 12.33
CA LEU A 43 13.34 1.20 11.37
C LEU A 43 13.40 1.72 9.92
N ALA A 44 12.71 2.82 9.59
CA ALA A 44 12.65 3.36 8.23
C ALA A 44 14.03 3.67 7.58
N PRO A 45 15.04 4.20 8.31
CA PRO A 45 16.39 4.40 7.76
C PRO A 45 17.10 3.09 7.39
N LEU A 46 16.88 2.00 8.14
CA LEU A 46 17.45 0.67 7.84
C LEU A 46 16.85 0.08 6.56
N CYS A 47 15.61 0.44 6.25
CA CYS A 47 14.93 0.14 5.00
C CYS A 47 15.34 1.07 3.84
N GLY A 48 16.37 1.90 4.00
CA GLY A 48 16.84 2.82 2.95
C GLY A 48 15.88 3.97 2.62
N VAL A 49 14.85 4.20 3.45
CA VAL A 49 13.92 5.31 3.30
C VAL A 49 14.37 6.46 4.19
N GLY A 50 15.06 7.44 3.62
CA GLY A 50 15.48 8.64 4.36
C GLY A 50 14.28 9.49 4.84
N PRO A 51 14.45 10.33 5.88
CA PRO A 51 13.36 11.08 6.51
C PRO A 51 12.62 12.01 5.55
N VAL A 52 13.33 12.66 4.63
CA VAL A 52 12.73 13.51 3.58
C VAL A 52 11.84 12.69 2.63
N ARG A 53 12.30 11.49 2.26
CA ARG A 53 11.57 10.60 1.35
C ARG A 53 10.35 10.01 2.04
N LEU A 54 10.46 9.69 3.33
CA LEU A 54 9.37 9.25 4.18
C LEU A 54 8.30 10.33 4.25
N PHE A 55 8.66 11.56 4.60
CA PHE A 55 7.72 12.68 4.69
C PHE A 55 7.02 12.96 3.36
N ARG A 56 7.76 12.99 2.24
CA ARG A 56 7.17 13.23 0.91
C ARG A 56 6.18 12.15 0.49
N ARG A 57 6.42 10.89 0.87
CA ARG A 57 5.49 9.78 0.58
C ARG A 57 4.34 9.70 1.58
N ALA A 58 4.58 10.08 2.84
CA ALA A 58 3.58 10.10 3.91
C ALA A 58 2.69 11.34 3.89
N TRP A 59 3.02 12.39 3.13
CA TRP A 59 2.22 13.62 3.05
C TRP A 59 0.70 13.40 2.85
N PRO A 60 0.22 12.48 1.99
CA PRO A 60 -1.21 12.27 1.81
C PRO A 60 -1.82 11.62 3.06
N LEU A 61 -1.08 10.72 3.71
CA LEU A 61 -1.49 10.08 4.96
C LEU A 61 -1.55 11.09 6.10
N LEU A 62 -0.61 12.04 6.16
CA LEU A 62 -0.60 13.10 7.18
C LEU A 62 -1.77 14.07 7.04
N ILE A 63 -2.35 14.19 5.84
CA ILE A 63 -3.60 14.95 5.62
C ILE A 63 -4.83 14.08 5.92
N LEU A 64 -4.79 12.81 5.53
CA LEU A 64 -5.89 11.89 5.74
C LEU A 64 -6.12 11.57 7.22
N ALA A 65 -5.05 11.41 7.99
CA ALA A 65 -5.11 11.09 9.42
C ALA A 65 -5.96 12.09 10.23
N PRO A 66 -5.70 13.42 10.22
CA PRO A 66 -6.53 14.37 10.94
C PRO A 66 -7.95 14.45 10.38
N LEU A 67 -8.16 14.22 9.08
CA LEU A 67 -9.51 14.18 8.50
C LEU A 67 -10.33 13.02 9.07
N THR A 68 -9.72 11.84 9.24
CA THR A 68 -10.37 10.69 9.90
C THR A 68 -10.59 10.93 11.40
N GLY A 69 -9.63 11.57 12.07
CA GLY A 69 -9.75 11.98 13.47
C GLY A 69 -10.88 12.97 13.71
N LEU A 70 -11.03 13.97 12.83
CA LEU A 70 -12.13 14.94 12.87
C LEU A 70 -13.49 14.27 12.74
N GLY A 71 -13.63 13.27 11.86
CA GLY A 71 -14.85 12.47 11.77
C GLY A 71 -15.19 11.79 13.10
N MET A 72 -14.19 11.18 13.75
CA MET A 72 -14.35 10.53 15.05
C MET A 72 -14.57 11.53 16.20
N LEU A 73 -14.03 12.74 16.12
CA LEU A 73 -14.25 13.79 17.12
C LEU A 73 -15.70 14.29 17.09
N LEU A 74 -16.27 14.43 15.89
CA LEU A 74 -17.62 14.95 15.69
C LEU A 74 -18.73 13.90 15.90
N TYR A 75 -18.45 12.63 15.54
CA TYR A 75 -19.42 11.52 15.57
C TYR A 75 -19.00 10.34 16.45
N GLY A 76 -17.97 10.51 17.28
CA GLY A 76 -17.50 9.48 18.20
C GLY A 76 -18.57 9.08 19.22
N ARG A 77 -18.43 7.88 19.79
CA ARG A 77 -19.33 7.42 20.86
C ARG A 77 -19.24 8.38 22.04
N ALA A 78 -20.36 9.04 22.34
CA ALA A 78 -20.47 9.93 23.49
C ALA A 78 -20.24 9.16 24.79
N GLY A 79 -19.32 9.66 25.63
CA GLY A 79 -19.04 9.11 26.95
C GLY A 79 -18.09 10.01 27.75
N GLY A 80 -18.27 10.08 29.07
CA GLY A 80 -17.51 10.97 29.95
C GLY A 80 -18.03 12.42 29.94
N GLU A 81 -17.20 13.36 30.41
CA GLU A 81 -17.57 14.78 30.46
C GLU A 81 -17.77 15.38 29.06
N THR A 82 -18.82 16.20 28.92
CA THR A 82 -19.16 16.89 27.67
C THR A 82 -18.50 18.27 27.64
N TYR A 83 -17.52 18.47 26.76
CA TYR A 83 -16.85 19.77 26.60
C TYR A 83 -17.68 20.75 25.77
N ALA A 84 -18.37 20.24 24.73
CA ALA A 84 -19.23 21.06 23.88
C ALA A 84 -20.35 20.22 23.27
N SER A 85 -21.58 20.73 23.30
CA SER A 85 -22.72 20.13 22.62
C SER A 85 -23.36 21.15 21.69
N VAL A 86 -23.36 20.89 20.39
CA VAL A 86 -24.08 21.68 19.39
C VAL A 86 -25.00 20.75 18.61
N TRP A 87 -26.29 20.84 18.89
CA TRP A 87 -27.38 20.13 18.20
C TRP A 87 -27.22 18.60 18.13
N LEU A 88 -26.55 18.04 17.12
CA LEU A 88 -26.26 16.60 16.97
C LEU A 88 -24.81 16.20 17.31
N ILE A 89 -23.93 17.18 17.50
CA ILE A 89 -22.50 16.97 17.75
C ILE A 89 -22.25 17.12 19.24
N LYS A 90 -21.82 16.04 19.89
CA LYS A 90 -21.38 16.05 21.29
C LYS A 90 -19.90 15.71 21.36
N ILE A 91 -19.08 16.71 21.64
CA ILE A 91 -17.66 16.52 21.91
C ILE A 91 -17.54 16.10 23.37
N THR A 92 -17.23 14.82 23.56
CA THR A 92 -17.02 14.21 24.89
C THR A 92 -15.56 13.85 25.07
N GLU A 93 -15.12 13.69 26.32
CA GLU A 93 -13.77 13.22 26.66
C GLU A 93 -13.40 11.91 25.94
N ASN A 94 -14.36 10.97 25.86
CA ASN A 94 -14.19 9.73 25.11
C ASN A 94 -14.09 9.97 23.59
N SER A 95 -14.83 10.93 23.04
CA SER A 95 -14.73 11.31 21.62
C SER A 95 -13.35 11.89 21.28
N VAL A 96 -12.76 12.69 22.18
CA VAL A 96 -11.43 13.28 22.00
C VAL A 96 -10.33 12.22 22.04
N SER A 97 -10.34 11.34 23.03
CA SER A 97 -9.37 10.24 23.15
C SER A 97 -9.45 9.28 21.97
N LEU A 98 -10.66 8.90 21.53
CA LEU A 98 -10.86 8.07 20.34
C LEU A 98 -10.40 8.78 19.05
N ALA A 99 -10.68 10.08 18.90
CA ALA A 99 -10.22 10.84 17.74
C ALA A 99 -8.69 10.87 17.63
N LEU A 100 -8.00 11.04 18.76
CA LEU A 100 -6.53 11.05 18.82
C LEU A 100 -5.99 9.64 18.54
N ALA A 101 -6.57 8.60 19.15
CA ALA A 101 -6.20 7.20 18.90
C ALA A 101 -6.35 6.82 17.43
N VAL A 102 -7.47 7.18 16.78
CA VAL A 102 -7.71 6.91 15.36
C VAL A 102 -6.73 7.68 14.47
N THR A 103 -6.47 8.95 14.77
CA THR A 103 -5.52 9.77 14.01
C THR A 103 -4.13 9.14 14.00
N VAL A 104 -3.60 8.79 15.18
CA VAL A 104 -2.28 8.15 15.31
C VAL A 104 -2.29 6.78 14.64
N ARG A 105 -3.39 6.02 14.75
CA ARG A 105 -3.54 4.70 14.15
C ARG A 105 -3.47 4.71 12.63
N VAL A 106 -4.12 5.67 11.97
CA VAL A 106 -4.06 5.79 10.50
C VAL A 106 -2.62 5.99 10.05
N VAL A 107 -1.83 6.78 10.77
CA VAL A 107 -0.40 6.94 10.48
C VAL A 107 0.37 5.67 10.83
N ALA A 108 0.10 5.04 11.98
CA ALA A 108 0.79 3.83 12.43
C ALA A 108 0.59 2.63 11.49
N VAL A 109 -0.57 2.50 10.85
CA VAL A 109 -0.87 1.44 9.87
C VAL A 109 -0.41 1.84 8.46
N GLY A 110 -0.59 3.11 8.09
CA GLY A 110 -0.24 3.60 6.75
C GLY A 110 1.27 3.74 6.52
N LEU A 111 2.02 4.16 7.53
CA LEU A 111 3.45 4.43 7.40
C LEU A 111 4.27 3.17 7.07
N PRO A 112 4.09 2.01 7.75
CA PRO A 112 4.78 0.78 7.36
C PRO A 112 4.45 0.34 5.94
N ALA A 113 3.20 0.52 5.49
CA ALA A 113 2.82 0.23 4.12
C ALA A 113 3.64 1.06 3.13
N VAL A 114 3.81 2.35 3.38
CA VAL A 114 4.64 3.25 2.56
C VAL A 114 6.11 2.86 2.57
N VAL A 115 6.64 2.41 3.72
CA VAL A 115 8.04 2.02 3.87
C VAL A 115 8.31 0.68 3.19
N LEU A 116 7.49 -0.35 3.40
CA LEU A 116 7.72 -1.71 2.90
C LEU A 116 7.41 -1.85 1.40
N THR A 117 6.44 -1.10 0.88
CA THR A 117 6.11 -1.09 -0.56
C THR A 117 7.00 -0.16 -1.38
N ALA A 118 7.93 0.54 -0.72
CA ALA A 118 8.92 1.37 -1.38
C ALA A 118 9.72 0.58 -2.42
N ASP A 119 9.72 1.09 -3.66
CA ASP A 119 10.60 0.61 -4.74
C ASP A 119 10.49 -0.90 -5.02
N VAL A 120 9.28 -1.45 -4.84
CA VAL A 120 8.98 -2.83 -5.22
C VAL A 120 9.00 -2.97 -6.73
N ASP A 121 9.84 -3.88 -7.24
CA ASP A 121 9.84 -4.25 -8.66
C ASP A 121 8.68 -5.23 -8.92
N PRO A 122 7.71 -4.87 -9.78
CA PRO A 122 6.56 -5.72 -10.08
C PRO A 122 6.96 -7.06 -10.70
N THR A 123 8.09 -7.13 -11.41
CA THR A 123 8.59 -8.38 -12.00
C THR A 123 9.05 -9.34 -10.91
N ARG A 124 9.86 -8.86 -9.96
CA ARG A 124 10.36 -9.66 -8.83
C ARG A 124 9.22 -10.08 -7.90
N LEU A 125 8.25 -9.18 -7.69
CA LEU A 125 7.03 -9.53 -6.96
C LEU A 125 6.25 -10.65 -7.64
N GLY A 126 6.08 -10.55 -8.97
CA GLY A 126 5.45 -11.62 -9.75
C GLY A 126 6.18 -12.94 -9.62
N ASP A 127 7.50 -12.95 -9.83
CA ASP A 127 8.33 -14.14 -9.70
C ASP A 127 8.18 -14.81 -8.31
N GLY A 128 8.19 -14.02 -7.23
CA GLY A 128 7.94 -14.51 -5.87
C GLY A 128 6.54 -15.07 -5.67
N LEU A 129 5.50 -14.41 -6.22
CA LEU A 129 4.12 -14.89 -6.11
C LEU A 129 3.92 -16.24 -6.82
N SER A 130 4.54 -16.43 -7.98
CA SER A 130 4.41 -17.70 -8.72
C SER A 130 5.30 -18.82 -8.19
N GLN A 131 6.51 -18.51 -7.71
CA GLN A 131 7.46 -19.53 -7.23
C GLN A 131 7.25 -19.87 -5.74
N LEU A 132 7.12 -18.86 -4.88
CA LEU A 132 7.03 -19.06 -3.44
C LEU A 132 5.60 -19.33 -2.98
N TRP A 133 4.64 -18.55 -3.48
CA TRP A 133 3.22 -18.70 -3.14
C TRP A 133 2.47 -19.66 -4.08
N LYS A 134 3.17 -20.23 -5.08
CA LYS A 134 2.65 -21.21 -6.05
C LYS A 134 1.37 -20.75 -6.77
N LEU A 135 1.21 -19.43 -6.97
CA LEU A 135 0.08 -18.89 -7.71
C LEU A 135 0.17 -19.29 -9.19
N PRO A 136 -0.97 -19.48 -9.90
CA PRO A 136 -0.93 -19.90 -11.29
C PRO A 136 -0.19 -18.86 -12.14
N SER A 137 0.92 -19.29 -12.74
CA SER A 137 1.87 -18.44 -13.47
C SER A 137 1.21 -17.61 -14.58
N ARG A 138 0.14 -18.14 -15.19
CA ARG A 138 -0.64 -17.46 -16.23
C ARG A 138 -1.21 -16.11 -15.75
N PHE A 139 -1.78 -16.07 -14.55
CA PHE A 139 -2.36 -14.85 -13.98
C PHE A 139 -1.26 -13.86 -13.57
N VAL A 140 -0.20 -14.36 -12.94
CA VAL A 140 0.94 -13.53 -12.50
C VAL A 140 1.60 -12.83 -13.67
N ILE A 141 1.89 -13.56 -14.75
CA ILE A 141 2.52 -12.99 -15.96
C ILE A 141 1.61 -11.97 -16.63
N GLY A 142 0.30 -12.25 -16.69
CA GLY A 142 -0.69 -11.29 -17.17
C GLY A 142 -0.70 -10.00 -16.34
N ALA A 143 -0.68 -10.11 -15.01
CA ALA A 143 -0.63 -8.97 -14.10
C ALA A 143 0.66 -8.15 -14.25
N VAL A 144 1.82 -8.80 -14.29
CA VAL A 144 3.13 -8.14 -14.50
C VAL A 144 3.18 -7.46 -15.86
N ALA A 145 2.69 -8.12 -16.92
CA ALA A 145 2.58 -7.53 -18.25
C ALA A 145 1.67 -6.31 -18.25
N GLY A 146 0.54 -6.37 -17.54
CA GLY A 146 -0.38 -5.24 -17.35
C GLY A 146 0.30 -4.03 -16.68
N VAL A 147 1.04 -4.25 -15.59
CA VAL A 147 1.79 -3.16 -14.90
C VAL A 147 2.83 -2.52 -15.83
N ARG A 148 3.55 -3.33 -16.62
CA ARG A 148 4.48 -2.80 -17.64
C ARG A 148 3.76 -2.06 -18.76
N LEU A 149 2.56 -2.48 -19.11
CA LEU A 149 1.77 -1.83 -20.15
C LEU A 149 1.29 -0.43 -19.73
N VAL A 150 1.00 -0.22 -18.43
CA VAL A 150 0.64 1.10 -17.89
C VAL A 150 1.75 2.14 -18.11
N THR A 151 3.01 1.76 -17.92
CA THR A 151 4.13 2.70 -18.13
C THR A 151 4.27 3.08 -19.61
N LEU A 152 4.07 2.12 -20.51
CA LEU A 152 4.02 2.37 -21.95
C LEU A 152 2.82 3.26 -22.33
N PHE A 153 1.64 3.00 -21.78
CA PHE A 153 0.45 3.82 -22.05
C PHE A 153 0.61 5.27 -21.63
N ARG A 154 1.37 5.55 -20.57
CA ARG A 154 1.71 6.93 -20.20
C ARG A 154 2.54 7.64 -21.27
N GLN A 155 3.48 6.92 -21.90
CA GLN A 155 4.28 7.45 -23.00
C GLN A 155 3.43 7.62 -24.26
N ASP A 156 2.62 6.62 -24.59
CA ASP A 156 1.70 6.64 -25.73
C ASP A 156 0.68 7.79 -25.60
N TRP A 157 0.16 8.02 -24.39
CA TRP A 157 -0.73 9.15 -24.10
C TRP A 157 -0.04 10.46 -24.43
N GLY A 158 1.20 10.64 -23.99
CA GLY A 158 2.00 11.83 -24.28
C GLY A 158 2.30 12.01 -25.78
N ALA A 159 2.55 10.92 -26.51
CA ALA A 159 2.78 10.93 -27.94
C ALA A 159 1.50 11.28 -28.73
N LEU A 160 0.38 10.62 -28.42
CA LEU A 160 -0.92 10.88 -29.03
C LEU A 160 -1.38 12.31 -28.73
N ASN A 161 -1.12 12.79 -27.52
CA ASN A 161 -1.41 14.15 -27.12
C ASN A 161 -0.65 15.19 -27.98
N ARG A 162 0.61 14.93 -28.32
CA ARG A 162 1.41 15.80 -29.20
C ARG A 162 0.98 15.69 -30.67
N ALA A 163 0.70 14.48 -31.14
CA ALA A 163 0.28 14.24 -32.53
C ALA A 163 -1.05 14.92 -32.88
N GLN A 164 -2.05 14.83 -31.99
CA GLN A 164 -3.33 15.51 -32.20
C GLN A 164 -3.21 17.04 -32.18
N ARG A 165 -2.28 17.60 -31.39
CA ARG A 165 -1.98 19.04 -31.40
C ARG A 165 -1.39 19.48 -32.74
N ALA A 166 -0.45 18.71 -33.28
CA ALA A 166 0.14 19.00 -34.58
C ALA A 166 -0.89 18.94 -35.73
N ARG A 167 -1.97 18.18 -35.58
CA ARG A 167 -3.06 18.06 -36.57
C ARG A 167 -4.15 19.14 -36.44
N GLY A 168 -4.03 20.08 -35.50
CA GLY A 168 -5.08 21.07 -35.21
C GLY A 168 -6.35 20.49 -34.56
N ILE A 169 -6.36 19.18 -34.26
CA ILE A 169 -7.49 18.48 -33.60
C ILE A 169 -7.56 18.85 -32.11
N ALA A 170 -6.54 19.53 -31.57
CA ALA A 170 -6.45 19.89 -30.17
C ALA A 170 -6.93 21.31 -29.84
N ASP A 171 -7.45 22.07 -30.82
CA ASP A 171 -7.97 23.40 -30.58
C ASP A 171 -9.42 23.31 -30.07
N GLY A 172 -9.57 23.26 -28.74
CA GLY A 172 -10.86 23.18 -28.07
C GLY A 172 -10.77 22.82 -26.59
N SER A 173 -11.93 22.75 -25.92
CA SER A 173 -12.04 22.36 -24.50
C SER A 173 -11.46 20.95 -24.28
N ARG A 174 -10.71 20.76 -23.18
CA ARG A 174 -10.11 19.48 -22.77
C ARG A 174 -11.13 18.34 -22.77
N LEU A 175 -12.39 18.64 -22.43
CA LEU A 175 -13.46 17.66 -22.34
C LEU A 175 -13.89 17.11 -23.70
N LYS A 176 -13.92 17.95 -24.76
CA LYS A 176 -14.29 17.53 -26.12
C LYS A 176 -13.24 16.63 -26.76
N ARG A 177 -11.99 16.76 -26.33
CA ARG A 177 -10.85 16.00 -26.87
C ARG A 177 -10.63 14.65 -26.19
N MET A 178 -11.06 14.53 -24.94
CA MET A 178 -10.86 13.33 -24.12
C MET A 178 -11.31 12.02 -24.80
N PRO A 179 -12.50 11.96 -25.44
CA PRO A 179 -12.97 10.74 -26.12
C PRO A 179 -12.05 10.30 -27.25
N SER A 180 -11.55 11.25 -28.07
CA SER A 180 -10.64 10.95 -29.18
C SER A 180 -9.29 10.42 -28.70
N LEU A 181 -8.74 10.99 -27.62
CA LEU A 181 -7.52 10.49 -26.99
C LEU A 181 -7.70 9.08 -26.41
N ILE A 182 -8.78 8.87 -25.66
CA ILE A 182 -9.09 7.58 -25.04
C ILE A 182 -9.30 6.50 -26.12
N PHE A 183 -10.05 6.81 -27.17
CA PHE A 183 -10.29 5.88 -28.27
C PHE A 183 -8.99 5.51 -29.00
N GLY A 184 -8.14 6.51 -29.32
CA GLY A 184 -6.84 6.25 -29.96
C GLY A 184 -5.94 5.36 -29.10
N LEU A 185 -5.95 5.56 -27.78
CA LEU A 185 -5.21 4.71 -26.85
C LEU A 185 -5.81 3.32 -26.71
N LEU A 186 -7.13 3.19 -26.71
CA LEU A 186 -7.81 1.90 -26.69
C LEU A 186 -7.42 1.06 -27.90
N VAL A 187 -7.43 1.66 -29.10
CA VAL A 187 -7.03 0.97 -30.34
C VAL A 187 -5.55 0.54 -30.25
N LEU A 188 -4.67 1.40 -29.74
CA LEU A 188 -3.26 1.07 -29.57
C LEU A 188 -3.06 -0.06 -28.54
N ALA A 189 -3.82 -0.03 -27.44
CA ALA A 189 -3.84 -1.07 -26.41
C ALA A 189 -4.27 -2.42 -26.98
N LEU A 190 -5.39 -2.46 -27.72
CA LEU A 190 -5.89 -3.68 -28.35
C LEU A 190 -4.88 -4.26 -29.36
N ARG A 191 -4.32 -3.42 -30.24
CA ARG A 191 -3.32 -3.85 -31.22
C ARG A 191 -2.07 -4.41 -30.54
N ARG A 192 -1.61 -3.79 -29.46
CA ARG A 192 -0.43 -4.26 -28.72
C ARG A 192 -0.73 -5.55 -27.95
N GLY A 193 -1.90 -5.64 -27.32
CA GLY A 193 -2.36 -6.85 -26.63
C GLY A 193 -2.45 -8.06 -27.57
N ALA A 194 -3.05 -7.89 -28.75
CA ALA A 194 -3.12 -8.95 -29.76
C ALA A 194 -1.73 -9.41 -30.23
N LYS A 195 -0.83 -8.46 -30.52
CA LYS A 195 0.56 -8.79 -30.88
C LYS A 195 1.31 -9.52 -29.76
N LEU A 196 1.09 -9.11 -28.51
CA LEU A 196 1.71 -9.75 -27.35
C LEU A 196 1.18 -11.18 -27.17
N ALA A 197 -0.13 -11.39 -27.30
CA ALA A 197 -0.74 -12.71 -27.23
C ALA A 197 -0.16 -13.67 -28.29
N THR A 198 -0.16 -13.27 -29.55
CA THR A 198 0.43 -14.07 -30.64
C THR A 198 1.91 -14.34 -30.41
N ALA A 199 2.68 -13.36 -29.92
CA ALA A 199 4.09 -13.55 -29.60
C ALA A 199 4.31 -14.49 -28.41
N MET A 200 3.39 -14.50 -27.44
CA MET A 200 3.43 -15.41 -26.29
C MET A 200 3.11 -16.85 -26.72
N GLU A 201 2.06 -17.04 -27.52
CA GLU A 201 1.70 -18.35 -28.10
C GLU A 201 2.83 -18.92 -28.96
N ALA A 202 3.43 -18.10 -29.83
CA ALA A 202 4.57 -18.50 -30.65
C ALA A 202 5.80 -18.91 -29.83
N ARG A 203 5.93 -18.43 -28.58
CA ARG A 203 6.99 -18.82 -27.63
C ARG A 203 6.59 -19.99 -26.72
N GLY A 204 5.49 -20.69 -27.03
CA GLY A 204 5.00 -21.82 -26.26
C GLY A 204 4.30 -21.44 -24.95
N PHE A 205 3.87 -20.18 -24.78
CA PHE A 205 3.09 -19.81 -23.62
C PHE A 205 1.74 -20.54 -23.62
N GLY A 206 1.51 -21.37 -22.60
CA GLY A 206 0.32 -22.19 -22.49
C GLY A 206 0.53 -23.67 -22.83
N ALA A 207 1.75 -24.06 -23.21
CA ALA A 207 2.15 -25.47 -23.31
C ALA A 207 1.94 -26.23 -21.99
N SER A 208 1.74 -27.54 -22.09
CA SER A 208 1.50 -28.45 -20.96
C SER A 208 2.75 -28.85 -20.18
N GLU A 209 3.94 -28.51 -20.69
CA GLU A 209 5.21 -28.82 -20.04
C GLU A 209 5.44 -27.96 -18.79
N GLU A 210 6.20 -28.50 -17.83
CA GLU A 210 6.60 -27.77 -16.63
C GLU A 210 7.48 -26.56 -16.99
N ARG A 211 7.04 -25.38 -16.55
CA ARG A 211 7.74 -24.12 -16.84
C ARG A 211 9.01 -23.99 -16.01
N THR A 212 10.12 -23.69 -16.67
CA THR A 212 11.38 -23.29 -16.03
C THR A 212 11.43 -21.78 -15.78
N TRP A 213 12.16 -21.36 -14.74
CA TRP A 213 12.26 -19.96 -14.31
C TRP A 213 13.63 -19.39 -14.62
N GLY A 214 13.68 -18.26 -15.35
CA GLY A 214 14.95 -17.58 -15.68
C GLY A 214 15.59 -16.85 -14.49
N ARG A 215 14.82 -16.56 -13.44
CA ARG A 215 15.30 -15.98 -12.19
C ARG A 215 14.61 -16.69 -11.03
N GLU A 216 15.39 -17.21 -10.11
CA GLU A 216 14.85 -17.85 -8.90
C GLU A 216 14.44 -16.80 -7.87
N ALA A 217 13.23 -16.94 -7.33
CA ALA A 217 12.80 -16.26 -6.12
C ALA A 217 13.13 -17.18 -4.94
N ARG A 218 14.04 -16.73 -4.07
CA ARG A 218 14.48 -17.51 -2.90
C ARG A 218 14.05 -16.80 -1.63
N PHE A 219 13.53 -17.59 -0.69
CA PHE A 219 13.28 -17.17 0.67
C PHE A 219 14.54 -17.42 1.51
N GLY A 220 15.24 -16.35 1.87
CA GLY A 220 16.51 -16.37 2.58
C GLY A 220 16.39 -16.07 4.07
N SER A 221 17.53 -16.12 4.78
CA SER A 221 17.59 -15.81 6.22
C SER A 221 17.23 -14.36 6.55
N TRP A 222 17.50 -13.42 5.65
CA TRP A 222 17.09 -12.02 5.79
C TRP A 222 15.57 -11.84 5.74
N ASP A 223 14.86 -12.68 4.97
CA ASP A 223 13.40 -12.67 4.91
C ASP A 223 12.80 -13.05 6.27
N VAL A 224 13.33 -14.13 6.87
CA VAL A 224 12.93 -14.59 8.21
C VAL A 224 13.22 -13.52 9.26
N ALA A 225 14.40 -12.90 9.22
CA ALA A 225 14.77 -11.86 10.18
C ALA A 225 13.80 -10.66 10.15
N VAL A 226 13.41 -10.20 8.95
CA VAL A 226 12.46 -9.08 8.84
C VAL A 226 11.07 -9.46 9.29
N LEU A 227 10.59 -10.66 8.96
CA LEU A 227 9.31 -11.15 9.48
C LEU A 227 9.31 -11.23 11.01
N PHE A 228 10.40 -11.72 11.60
CA PHE A 228 10.54 -11.79 13.05
C PHE A 228 10.56 -10.40 13.68
N VAL A 229 11.27 -9.43 13.10
CA VAL A 229 11.28 -8.04 13.58
C VAL A 229 9.89 -7.41 13.49
N CYS A 230 9.18 -7.58 12.36
CA CYS A 230 7.82 -7.05 12.20
C CYS A 230 6.85 -7.68 13.21
N LEU A 231 6.93 -8.99 13.42
CA LEU A 231 6.12 -9.68 14.41
C LEU A 231 6.46 -9.24 15.83
N ALA A 232 7.75 -9.06 16.16
CA ALA A 232 8.20 -8.58 17.45
C ALA A 232 7.68 -7.16 17.74
N VAL A 233 7.72 -6.25 16.75
CA VAL A 233 7.14 -4.90 16.87
C VAL A 233 5.63 -4.95 17.10
N ALA A 234 4.90 -5.80 16.39
CA ALA A 234 3.46 -5.95 16.59
C ALA A 234 3.15 -6.53 17.98
N ALA A 235 3.92 -7.53 18.42
CA ALA A 235 3.76 -8.15 19.73
C ALA A 235 4.11 -7.19 20.87
N THR A 236 5.17 -6.38 20.74
CA THR A 236 5.52 -5.39 21.77
C THR A 236 4.48 -4.28 21.86
N ALA A 237 3.97 -3.80 20.73
CA ALA A 237 2.89 -2.81 20.72
C ALA A 237 1.64 -3.33 21.43
N LEU A 238 1.20 -4.56 21.13
CA LEU A 238 0.06 -5.19 21.78
C LEU A 238 0.30 -5.49 23.26
N SER A 239 1.47 -6.01 23.61
CA SER A 239 1.81 -6.35 25.00
C SER A 239 1.80 -5.11 25.88
N LEU A 240 2.33 -3.99 25.38
CA LEU A 240 2.30 -2.70 26.08
C LEU A 240 0.87 -2.19 26.23
N ALA A 241 0.01 -2.31 25.23
CA ALA A 241 -1.39 -1.92 25.37
C ALA A 241 -2.14 -2.76 26.40
N VAL A 242 -1.93 -4.08 26.42
CA VAL A 242 -2.49 -4.97 27.44
C VAL A 242 -1.99 -4.59 28.83
N TRP A 243 -0.69 -4.31 28.97
CA TRP A 243 -0.10 -3.88 30.25
C TRP A 243 -0.63 -2.54 30.74
N THR A 244 -0.89 -1.59 29.82
CA THR A 244 -1.46 -0.28 30.18
C THR A 244 -2.95 -0.34 30.52
N GLY A 245 -3.61 -1.50 30.38
CA GLY A 245 -5.04 -1.66 30.67
C GLY A 245 -5.98 -0.96 29.66
N GLU A 246 -5.44 -0.24 28.69
CA GLU A 246 -6.20 0.46 27.63
C GLU A 246 -6.65 -0.47 26.50
N PHE A 247 -6.50 -1.80 26.61
CA PHE A 247 -6.82 -2.71 25.51
C PHE A 247 -8.32 -2.72 25.18
N ARG A 248 -8.72 -1.90 24.21
CA ARG A 248 -10.09 -1.84 23.70
C ARG A 248 -10.23 -2.77 22.50
N LEU A 249 -10.62 -4.00 22.78
CA LEU A 249 -10.98 -4.98 21.76
C LEU A 249 -12.20 -4.45 20.99
N LEU A 250 -11.99 -4.04 19.73
CA LEU A 250 -13.04 -3.55 18.83
C LEU A 250 -13.90 -2.39 19.37
N GLY A 251 -13.36 -1.55 20.27
CA GLY A 251 -14.11 -0.42 20.84
C GLY A 251 -15.32 -0.83 21.68
N VAL A 252 -15.42 -2.10 22.08
CA VAL A 252 -16.41 -2.59 23.05
C VAL A 252 -15.70 -2.61 24.40
N THR A 253 -16.19 -1.78 25.32
CA THR A 253 -15.85 -1.87 26.74
C THR A 253 -16.29 -3.24 27.24
N GLY A 254 -15.33 -4.11 27.54
CA GLY A 254 -15.59 -5.24 28.43
C GLY A 254 -15.83 -4.67 29.82
N THR A 255 -17.11 -4.66 30.21
CA THR A 255 -17.68 -4.48 31.57
C THR A 255 -16.97 -3.51 32.51
#